data_AF-A0AAW6I9Q5-F1
#
_entry.id   AF-A0AAW6I9Q5-F1
#
_cell.length_a   1.000
_cell.length_b   1.000
_cell.length_c   1.000
_cell.angle_alpha   90.00
_cell.angle_beta   90.00
_cell.angle_gamma   90.00
#
_symmetry.space_group_name_H-M   'P 1'
#
loop_
_entity.id
_entity.type
_entity.pdbx_description
1 polymer ?
#
loop_
_entity_poly.entity_id
_entity_poly.type
_entity_poly.pdbx_seq_one_letter_code
_entity_poly.pdbx_strand_id
1 'polypeptide(L)' 'MNKEGILKEIKNSNLTEECKTEVIQIIEQYDKNRAEEILPLLFKLIEIAPTLIKLFCGHL' A
#
# COMPACT_ATOMS: atom_id res chain seq x y z
N MET A 1 0.50 14.83 -0.06
CA MET A 1 0.23 13.73 -1.01
C MET A 1 -1.14 13.96 -1.64
N ASN A 2 -1.29 13.84 -2.98
CA ASN A 2 -2.62 13.93 -3.61
C ASN A 2 -3.39 12.61 -3.43
N LYS A 3 -3.99 12.43 -2.25
CA LYS A 3 -4.63 11.18 -1.83
C LYS A 3 -5.72 10.72 -2.79
N GLU A 4 -6.62 11.62 -3.22
CA GLU A 4 -7.72 11.27 -4.13
C GLU A 4 -7.22 10.82 -5.50
N GLY A 5 -6.18 11.47 -6.04
CA GLY A 5 -5.55 11.06 -7.30
C GLY A 5 -4.97 9.65 -7.22
N ILE A 6 -4.18 9.39 -6.17
CA ILE A 6 -3.54 8.08 -5.97
C ILE A 6 -4.58 6.98 -5.73
N LEU A 7 -5.61 7.23 -4.93
CA LEU A 7 -6.69 6.26 -4.70
C LEU A 7 -7.42 5.91 -6.00
N LYS A 8 -7.62 6.89 -6.88
CA LYS A 8 -8.25 6.67 -8.19
C LYS A 8 -7.36 5.81 -9.09
N GLU A 9 -6.04 6.04 -9.10
CA GLU A 9 -5.10 5.22 -9.88
C GLU A 9 -5.03 3.78 -9.38
N ILE A 10 -4.98 3.56 -8.05
CA ILE A 10 -4.95 2.20 -7.48
C ILE A 10 -6.23 1.42 -7.81
N LYS A 11 -7.41 2.06 -7.68
CA LYS A 11 -8.69 1.43 -8.03
C LYS A 11 -8.77 0.99 -9.50
N ASN A 12 -8.20 1.80 -10.40
CA ASN A 12 -8.19 1.55 -11.84
C ASN A 12 -7.01 0.67 -12.32
N SER A 13 -6.11 0.27 -11.42
CA SER A 13 -4.95 -0.56 -11.77
C SER A 13 -5.33 -2.02 -12.02
N ASN A 14 -4.43 -2.75 -12.68
CA ASN A 14 -4.55 -4.19 -12.90
C ASN A 14 -4.09 -5.03 -11.69
N LEU A 15 -3.91 -4.42 -10.51
CA LEU A 15 -3.59 -5.15 -9.29
C LEU A 15 -4.77 -6.05 -8.88
N THR A 16 -4.47 -7.08 -8.10
CA THR A 16 -5.52 -7.91 -7.49
C THR A 16 -6.34 -7.07 -6.51
N GLU A 17 -7.62 -7.43 -6.32
CA GLU A 17 -8.51 -6.72 -5.38
C GLU A 17 -7.99 -6.76 -3.94
N GLU A 18 -7.32 -7.86 -3.57
CA GLU A 18 -6.63 -8.00 -2.29
C GLU A 18 -5.48 -6.98 -2.17
N CYS A 19 -4.63 -6.87 -3.19
CA CYS A 19 -3.52 -5.92 -3.20
C CYS A 19 -4.01 -4.46 -3.18
N LYS A 20 -5.08 -4.15 -3.93
CA LYS A 20 -5.71 -2.81 -3.87
C LYS A 20 -6.22 -2.48 -2.47
N THR A 21 -6.84 -3.44 -1.80
CA THR A 21 -7.39 -3.25 -0.45
C THR A 21 -6.29 -2.92 0.55
N GLU A 22 -5.20 -3.68 0.55
CA GLU A 22 -4.07 -3.45 1.45
C GLU A 22 -3.39 -2.09 1.18
N VAL A 23 -3.18 -1.73 -0.09
CA VAL A 23 -2.58 -0.43 -0.48
C VAL A 23 -3.46 0.75 -0.04
N ILE A 24 -4.79 0.64 -0.22
CA ILE A 24 -5.73 1.69 0.21
C ILE A 24 -5.67 1.86 1.73
N GLN A 25 -5.66 0.77 2.51
CA GLN A 25 -5.57 0.85 3.96
C GLN A 25 -4.26 1.50 4.42
N ILE A 26 -3.12 1.17 3.78
CA ILE A 26 -1.83 1.81 4.06
C ILE A 26 -1.91 3.33 3.83
N ILE A 27 -2.48 3.77 2.70
CA ILE A 27 -2.66 5.19 2.38
C ILE A 27 -3.53 5.89 3.42
N GLU A 28 -4.62 5.26 3.88
CA GLU A 28 -5.51 5.82 4.89
C GLU A 28 -4.87 5.94 6.28
N GLN A 29 -4.06 4.95 6.69
CA GLN A 29 -3.35 5.00 7.97
C GLN A 29 -2.16 5.99 7.93
N TYR A 30 -1.50 6.12 6.78
CA TYR A 30 -0.45 7.13 6.55
C TYR A 30 -0.98 8.56 6.69
N ASP A 31 -2.14 8.85 6.09
CA ASP A 31 -2.83 10.13 6.22
C ASP A 31 -3.21 10.47 7.67
N LYS A 32 -3.47 9.44 8.50
CA LYS A 32 -3.77 9.57 9.94
C LYS A 32 -2.52 9.58 10.83
N ASN A 33 -1.32 9.50 10.25
CA ASN A 33 -0.04 9.41 10.95
C ASN A 33 0.05 8.25 11.96
N ARG A 34 -0.67 7.15 11.68
CA ARG A 34 -0.74 5.96 12.55
C ARG A 34 0.31 4.92 12.13
N ALA A 35 1.57 5.22 12.39
CA ALA A 35 2.70 4.38 11.97
C ALA A 35 2.62 2.93 12.49
N GLU A 36 2.11 2.73 13.72
CA GLU A 36 1.93 1.41 14.33
C GLU A 36 0.92 0.54 13.57
N GLU A 37 -0.10 1.14 12.95
CA GLU A 37 -1.12 0.43 12.16
C GLU A 37 -0.67 0.19 10.71
N ILE A 38 0.30 0.96 10.21
CA ILE A 38 0.84 0.81 8.85
C ILE A 38 1.76 -0.42 8.76
N LEU A 39 2.55 -0.67 9.80
CA LEU A 39 3.56 -1.73 9.79
C LEU A 39 2.98 -3.13 9.48
N PRO A 40 1.90 -3.59 10.14
CA PRO A 40 1.29 -4.90 9.88
C PRO A 40 0.72 -5.02 8.46
N LEU A 41 0.08 -3.95 7.95
CA LEU A 41 -0.45 -3.90 6.59
C LEU A 41 0.67 -4.01 5.55
N LEU A 42 1.81 -3.35 5.82
CA LEU A 42 2.98 -3.43 4.96
C LEU A 42 3.54 -4.87 4.92
N PHE A 43 3.62 -5.55 6.07
CA PHE A 43 4.04 -6.95 6.12
C PHE A 43 3.11 -7.87 5.34
N LYS A 44 1.79 -7.70 5.50
CA LYS A 44 0.80 -8.49 4.77
C LYS A 44 0.90 -8.27 3.26
N LEU A 45 1.05 -7.03 2.82
CA LEU A 45 1.26 -6.68 1.41
C LEU A 45 2.52 -7.35 0.83
N ILE A 46 3.59 -7.40 1.62
CA ILE A 46 4.85 -8.04 1.27
C ILE A 46 4.71 -9.56 1.17
N GLU A 47 3.94 -10.21 2.04
CA GLU A 47 3.67 -11.65 1.95
C GLU A 47 2.93 -12.02 0.66
N ILE A 48 1.95 -11.21 0.28
CA ILE A 48 1.13 -11.42 -0.93
C ILE A 48 1.93 -11.11 -2.19
N ALA A 49 2.76 -10.07 -2.16
CA ALA A 49 3.51 -9.59 -3.30
C ALA A 49 4.95 -9.23 -2.89
N PRO A 50 5.83 -10.23 -2.72
CA PRO A 50 7.20 -10.02 -2.24
C PRO A 50 8.05 -9.15 -3.17
N THR A 51 7.66 -9.02 -4.45
CA THR A 51 8.28 -8.08 -5.38
C THR A 51 8.09 -6.61 -4.98
N LEU A 52 7.07 -6.30 -4.18
CA LEU A 52 6.82 -4.96 -3.64
C LEU A 52 7.80 -4.57 -2.52
N ILE A 53 8.51 -5.51 -1.88
CA ILE A 53 9.61 -5.18 -0.94
C ILE A 53 10.61 -4.23 -1.61
N LYS A 54 10.96 -4.46 -2.88
CA LYS A 54 11.95 -3.63 -3.57
C LYS A 54 11.46 -2.19 -3.76
N LEU A 55 10.15 -2.02 -3.96
CA LEU A 55 9.48 -0.74 -4.10
C LEU A 55 9.42 0.04 -2.78
N PHE A 56 9.17 -0.63 -1.65
CA PHE A 56 9.02 0.03 -0.35
C PHE A 56 10.34 0.18 0.43
N CYS A 57 11.26 -0.78 0.29
CA CYS A 57 12.50 -0.85 1.08
C CYS A 57 13.76 -0.44 0.30
N GLY A 58 13.63 -0.05 -0.97
CA GLY A 58 14.70 0.62 -1.73
C GLY A 58 15.90 -0.25 -2.12
N HIS A 59 15.80 -1.58 -2.09
CA HIS A 59 16.85 -2.44 -2.68
C HIS A 59 16.67 -2.52 -4.20
N LEU A 60 17.40 -1.64 -4.90
CA LEU A 60 17.74 -1.76 -6.33
C LEU A 60 18.57 -3.03 -6.57
#